data_AF-A0A5Q2RND7-F1
#
_entry.id   AF-A0A5Q2RND7-F1
#
_cell.length_a   1.000
_cell.length_b   1.000
_cell.length_c   1.000
_cell.angle_alpha   90.00
_cell.angle_beta   90.00
_cell.angle_gamma   90.00
#
_symmetry.space_group_name_H-M   'P 1'
#
loop_
_entity.id
_entity.type
_entity.pdbx_description
1 polymer ?
#
loop_
_entity_poly.entity_id
_entity_poly.type
_entity_poly.pdbx_seq_one_letter_code
_entity_poly.pdbx_strand_id
1 'polypeptide(L)'
;MDATQVRRSTVLTPEEIERLPVEALGHIPGVGNQVLWRDATSMQGILTIEGGHHLGAHAHRANHHHVGVLDGVARILGRELGPGSYVHIPAGVEHDMEAATDRPCRLLYAYVAPAG
;
A
#
# COMPACT_ATOMS: atom_id res chain seq x y z
N MET A 1 0.14 -15.95 -13.80
CA MET A 1 1.51 -15.62 -13.36
C MET A 1 2.32 -16.90 -13.38
N ASP A 2 3.54 -16.88 -13.90
CA ASP A 2 4.39 -18.07 -14.05
C ASP A 2 4.89 -18.53 -12.67
N ALA A 3 4.77 -19.83 -12.37
CA ALA A 3 5.17 -20.44 -11.11
C ALA A 3 6.68 -20.29 -10.82
N THR A 4 7.48 -19.89 -11.81
CA THR A 4 8.90 -19.60 -11.70
C THR A 4 9.24 -18.35 -10.87
N GLN A 5 8.30 -17.42 -10.69
CA GLN A 5 8.55 -16.14 -10.00
C GLN A 5 8.65 -16.28 -8.46
N VAL A 6 8.14 -17.37 -7.88
CA VAL A 6 8.10 -17.59 -6.41
C VAL A 6 9.47 -17.98 -5.81
N ARG A 7 10.46 -18.36 -6.64
CA ARG A 7 11.77 -18.87 -6.17
C ARG A 7 12.95 -17.90 -6.36
N ARG A 8 12.70 -16.65 -6.77
CA ARG A 8 13.75 -15.63 -6.92
C ARG A 8 13.49 -14.47 -5.98
N SER A 9 14.56 -14.01 -5.32
CA SER A 9 14.53 -12.78 -4.55
C SER A 9 14.25 -11.59 -5.47
N THR A 10 13.37 -10.70 -5.03
CA THR A 10 13.17 -9.38 -5.66
C THR A 10 14.02 -8.37 -4.91
N VAL A 11 14.91 -7.70 -5.64
CA VAL A 11 15.73 -6.59 -5.13
C VAL A 11 15.49 -5.42 -6.06
N LEU A 12 15.10 -4.28 -5.49
CA LEU A 12 14.82 -3.04 -6.23
C LEU A 12 15.50 -1.87 -5.51
N THR A 13 16.28 -1.07 -6.23
CA THR A 13 16.78 0.22 -5.72
C THR A 13 15.67 1.28 -5.73
N PRO A 14 15.82 2.41 -5.02
CA PRO A 14 14.86 3.51 -5.10
C PRO A 14 14.58 3.97 -6.53
N GLU A 15 15.61 4.08 -7.37
CA GLU A 15 15.47 4.53 -8.75
C GLU A 15 14.75 3.48 -9.61
N GLU A 16 14.93 2.19 -9.32
CA GLU A 16 14.17 1.12 -9.98
C GLU A 16 12.70 1.15 -9.59
N ILE A 17 12.41 1.39 -8.31
CA ILE A 17 11.05 1.57 -7.80
C ILE A 17 10.40 2.77 -8.48
N GLU A 18 11.06 3.92 -8.57
CA GLU A 18 10.52 5.11 -9.23
C GLU A 18 10.18 4.88 -10.72
N ARG A 19 10.87 3.95 -11.38
CA ARG A 19 10.60 3.57 -12.78
C ARG A 19 9.53 2.49 -12.94
N LEU A 20 9.06 1.87 -11.85
CA LEU A 20 7.98 0.88 -11.95
C LEU A 20 6.71 1.55 -12.48
N PRO A 21 5.92 0.86 -13.32
CA PRO A 21 4.62 1.35 -13.75
C PRO A 21 3.76 1.76 -12.55
N VAL A 22 3.20 2.97 -12.62
CA VAL A 22 2.16 3.40 -11.69
C VAL A 22 0.82 2.95 -12.25
N GLU A 23 0.21 1.98 -11.60
CA GLU A 23 -1.12 1.50 -11.91
C GLU A 23 -2.16 2.35 -11.16
N ALA A 24 -3.29 2.63 -11.79
CA ALA A 24 -4.43 3.19 -11.09
C ALA A 24 -5.00 2.14 -10.12
N LEU A 25 -5.33 2.55 -8.90
CA LEU A 25 -6.03 1.68 -7.96
C LEU A 25 -7.53 1.68 -8.27
N GLY A 26 -7.92 0.90 -9.28
CA GLY A 26 -9.31 0.88 -9.78
C GLY A 26 -9.73 2.24 -10.34
N HIS A 27 -10.80 2.81 -9.78
CA HIS A 27 -11.34 4.13 -10.17
C HIS A 27 -11.03 5.24 -9.17
N ILE A 28 -10.12 5.00 -8.22
CA ILE A 28 -9.83 5.95 -7.15
C ILE A 28 -8.93 7.07 -7.69
N PRO A 29 -9.40 8.33 -7.76
CA PRO A 29 -8.60 9.44 -8.26
C PRO A 29 -7.47 9.79 -7.29
N GLY A 30 -6.34 10.26 -7.83
CA GLY A 30 -5.21 10.73 -7.02
C GLY A 30 -4.52 9.63 -6.21
N VAL A 31 -4.73 8.36 -6.54
CA VAL A 31 -4.07 7.23 -5.88
C VAL A 31 -3.33 6.39 -6.93
N GLY A 32 -2.00 6.40 -6.82
CA GLY A 32 -1.11 5.59 -7.64
C GLY A 32 -0.62 4.37 -6.89
N ASN A 33 -0.50 3.24 -7.58
CA ASN A 33 -0.01 1.98 -7.03
C ASN A 33 1.19 1.45 -7.84
N GLN A 34 2.32 1.25 -7.18
CA GLN A 34 3.49 0.59 -7.76
C GLN A 34 3.68 -0.78 -7.10
N VAL A 35 3.46 -1.85 -7.85
CA VAL A 35 3.56 -3.23 -7.33
C VAL A 35 5.03 -3.63 -7.29
N LEU A 36 5.55 -3.92 -6.09
CA LEU A 36 6.93 -4.38 -5.90
C LEU A 36 7.04 -5.89 -6.14
N TRP A 37 6.08 -6.64 -5.59
CA TRP A 37 6.05 -8.11 -5.67
C TRP A 37 4.63 -8.63 -5.37
N ARG A 38 4.27 -9.79 -5.92
CA ARG A 38 3.04 -10.51 -5.57
C ARG A 38 3.15 -11.99 -5.86
N ASP A 39 2.43 -12.80 -5.09
CA ASP A 39 2.10 -14.19 -5.39
C ASP A 39 0.66 -14.55 -5.00
N ALA A 40 0.36 -15.84 -4.84
CA ALA A 40 -0.97 -16.31 -4.47
C ALA A 40 -1.35 -16.01 -3.01
N THR A 41 -0.37 -15.68 -2.16
CA THR A 41 -0.53 -15.54 -0.70
C THR A 41 -0.30 -14.13 -0.21
N SER A 42 0.47 -13.32 -0.96
CA SER A 42 0.81 -11.97 -0.55
C SER A 42 1.08 -11.04 -1.72
N MET A 43 0.91 -9.74 -1.49
CA MET A 43 1.24 -8.67 -2.40
C MET A 43 1.86 -7.52 -1.63
N GLN A 44 2.95 -6.96 -2.14
CA GLN A 44 3.58 -5.76 -1.63
C GLN A 44 3.69 -4.69 -2.70
N GLY A 45 3.50 -3.44 -2.28
CA GLY A 45 3.57 -2.30 -3.17
C GLY A 45 3.84 -0.99 -2.44
N ILE A 46 3.98 0.07 -3.22
CA ILE A 46 3.95 1.44 -2.73
C ILE A 46 2.67 2.10 -3.23
N LEU A 47 1.90 2.65 -2.31
CA LEU A 47 0.81 3.59 -2.62
C LEU A 47 1.35 5.02 -2.53
N THR A 48 1.01 5.81 -3.53
CA THR A 48 1.12 7.28 -3.46
C THR A 48 -0.29 7.82 -3.43
N ILE A 49 -0.62 8.58 -2.39
CA ILE A 49 -1.89 9.29 -2.26
C ILE A 49 -1.58 10.76 -2.43
N GLU A 50 -2.13 11.38 -3.47
CA GLU A 50 -1.99 12.81 -3.73
C GLU A 50 -2.65 13.64 -2.62
N GLY A 51 -2.17 14.87 -2.43
CA GLY A 51 -2.72 15.78 -1.43
C GLY A 51 -4.23 15.95 -1.55
N GLY A 52 -4.93 15.88 -0.41
CA GLY A 52 -6.40 15.96 -0.35
C GLY A 52 -7.17 14.77 -0.95
N HIS A 53 -6.50 13.70 -1.36
CA HIS A 53 -7.13 12.46 -1.85
C HIS A 53 -7.10 11.35 -0.79
N HIS A 54 -7.95 10.35 -1.00
CA HIS A 54 -8.10 9.20 -0.11
C HIS A 54 -8.54 7.95 -0.88
N LEU A 55 -8.36 6.79 -0.26
CA LEU A 55 -8.77 5.51 -0.84
C LEU A 55 -10.28 5.26 -0.69
N GLY A 56 -10.92 5.93 0.27
CA GLY A 56 -12.30 5.68 0.68
C GLY A 56 -12.38 4.49 1.64
N ALA A 57 -13.41 4.49 2.48
CA ALA A 57 -13.64 3.43 3.45
C ALA A 57 -13.84 2.06 2.75
N HIS A 58 -13.05 1.07 3.15
CA HIS A 58 -13.10 -0.30 2.61
C HIS A 58 -12.59 -1.34 3.61
N ALA A 59 -12.83 -2.62 3.32
CA ALA A 59 -12.30 -3.74 4.07
C ALA A 59 -11.84 -4.87 3.14
N HIS A 60 -10.74 -5.52 3.49
CA HIS A 60 -10.30 -6.73 2.79
C HIS A 60 -10.93 -7.95 3.45
N ARG A 61 -11.61 -8.79 2.65
CA ARG A 61 -12.29 -9.99 3.17
C ARG A 61 -11.31 -11.06 3.66
N ALA A 62 -10.19 -11.21 2.96
CA ALA A 62 -9.32 -12.37 3.12
C ALA A 62 -7.90 -12.03 3.58
N ASN A 63 -7.44 -10.79 3.46
CA ASN A 63 -6.03 -10.44 3.73
C ASN A 63 -5.94 -9.45 4.89
N HIS A 64 -4.90 -9.61 5.71
CA HIS A 64 -4.43 -8.55 6.59
C HIS A 64 -3.73 -7.49 5.75
N HIS A 65 -3.88 -6.22 6.15
CA HIS A 65 -3.21 -5.10 5.53
C HIS A 65 -2.15 -4.56 6.50
N HIS A 66 -0.91 -4.55 6.06
CA HIS A 66 0.21 -3.96 6.76
C HIS A 66 0.62 -2.70 6.02
N VAL A 67 0.81 -1.59 6.73
CA VAL A 67 1.13 -0.29 6.14
C VAL A 67 2.29 0.34 6.90
N GLY A 68 3.28 0.83 6.18
CA GLY A 68 4.37 1.64 6.69
C GLY A 68 4.40 2.98 5.98
N VAL A 69 4.45 4.10 6.72
CA VAL A 69 4.57 5.43 6.12
C VAL A 69 6.03 5.66 5.74
N LEU A 70 6.28 5.88 4.45
CA LEU A 70 7.62 6.13 3.92
C LEU A 70 7.93 7.62 3.84
N ASP A 71 6.95 8.42 3.43
CA ASP A 71 7.10 9.87 3.24
C ASP A 71 5.74 10.58 3.38
N GLY A 72 5.77 11.86 3.75
CA GLY A 72 4.57 12.67 3.98
C GLY A 72 3.82 12.31 5.28
N VAL A 73 2.57 12.77 5.38
CA VAL A 73 1.68 12.50 6.53
C VAL A 73 0.39 11.87 6.04
N ALA A 74 0.09 10.67 6.52
CA ALA A 74 -1.14 9.96 6.21
C ALA A 74 -2.11 9.98 7.39
N ARG A 75 -3.42 10.03 7.14
CA ARG A 75 -4.43 9.76 8.17
C ARG A 75 -4.98 8.35 7.97
N ILE A 76 -4.78 7.50 8.97
CA ILE A 76 -5.17 6.09 8.95
C ILE A 76 -5.79 5.75 10.31
N LEU A 77 -6.97 5.13 10.31
CA LEU A 77 -7.73 4.81 11.54
C LEU A 77 -7.89 6.03 12.47
N GLY A 78 -8.13 7.21 11.87
CA GLY A 78 -8.34 8.46 12.59
C GLY A 78 -7.08 9.10 13.19
N ARG A 79 -5.88 8.58 12.91
CA ARG A 79 -4.61 9.11 13.42
C ARG A 79 -3.75 9.66 12.28
N GLU A 80 -3.11 10.79 12.51
CA GLU A 80 -2.06 11.31 11.64
C GLU A 80 -0.74 10.58 11.91
N LEU A 81 -0.11 10.08 10.85
CA LEU A 81 1.05 9.21 10.89
C LEU A 81 2.11 9.74 9.92
N GLY A 82 3.29 10.06 10.46
CA GLY A 82 4.45 10.48 9.67
C GLY A 82 5.40 9.31 9.35
N PRO A 83 6.52 9.58 8.66
CA PRO A 83 7.47 8.56 8.21
C PRO A 83 7.99 7.68 9.36
N GLY A 84 8.09 6.37 9.11
CA GLY A 84 8.47 5.37 10.11
C GLY A 84 7.31 4.85 10.96
N SER A 85 6.11 5.41 10.82
CA SER A 85 4.90 4.86 11.45
C SER A 85 4.47 3.55 10.78
N TYR A 86 3.86 2.66 11.56
CA TYR A 86 3.36 1.37 11.10
C TYR A 86 1.91 1.14 11.56
N VAL A 87 1.13 0.49 10.70
CA VAL A 87 -0.26 0.08 10.98
C VAL A 87 -0.45 -1.37 10.54
N HIS A 88 -1.12 -2.14 11.38
CA HIS A 88 -1.68 -3.43 11.00
C HIS A 88 -3.21 -3.35 11.07
N ILE A 89 -3.87 -3.79 10.01
CA ILE A 89 -5.31 -3.83 9.88
C ILE A 89 -5.71 -5.28 9.62
N PRO A 90 -6.37 -5.96 10.57
CA PRO A 90 -6.86 -7.32 10.37
C PRO A 90 -7.86 -7.42 9.22
N ALA A 91 -8.00 -8.63 8.67
CA ALA A 91 -9.05 -8.92 7.69
C ALA A 91 -10.44 -8.60 8.27
N GLY A 92 -11.32 -8.05 7.44
CA GLY A 92 -12.68 -7.67 7.83
C GLY A 92 -12.81 -6.33 8.58
N VAL A 93 -11.70 -5.69 8.95
CA VAL A 93 -11.73 -4.36 9.59
C VAL A 93 -11.80 -3.27 8.52
N GLU A 94 -12.85 -2.45 8.60
CA GLU A 94 -13.00 -1.28 7.73
C GLU A 94 -11.96 -0.21 8.08
N HIS A 95 -11.38 0.39 7.06
CA HIS A 95 -10.41 1.46 7.18
C HIS A 95 -10.44 2.36 5.95
N ASP A 96 -9.89 3.55 6.12
CA ASP A 96 -9.54 4.47 5.04
C ASP A 96 -8.07 4.89 5.22
N MET A 97 -7.46 5.36 4.14
CA MET A 97 -6.14 5.94 4.10
C MET A 97 -6.20 7.18 3.21
N GLU A 98 -5.70 8.30 3.73
CA GLU A 98 -5.67 9.56 3.00
C GLU A 98 -4.37 10.31 3.24
N ALA A 99 -4.03 11.22 2.32
CA ALA A 99 -3.05 12.24 2.59
C ALA A 99 -3.65 13.26 3.57
N ALA A 100 -3.06 13.40 4.76
CA ALA A 100 -3.58 14.28 5.81
C ALA A 100 -3.35 15.77 5.52
N THR A 101 -2.61 16.09 4.45
CA THR A 101 -2.25 17.44 4.04
C THR A 101 -2.50 17.63 2.54
N ASP A 102 -2.20 18.82 2.04
CA ASP A 102 -2.19 19.14 0.60
C ASP A 102 -0.95 18.57 -0.13
N ARG A 103 -0.05 17.90 0.60
CA ARG A 103 1.14 17.23 0.04
C ARG A 103 0.85 15.74 -0.11
N PRO A 104 1.43 15.08 -1.12
CA PRO A 104 1.30 13.64 -1.26
C PRO A 104 1.95 12.91 -0.08
N CYS A 105 1.45 11.70 0.21
CA CYS A 105 2.11 10.76 1.11
C CYS A 105 2.38 9.44 0.40
N ARG A 106 3.46 8.75 0.82
CA ARG A 106 3.87 7.46 0.28
C ARG A 106 3.81 6.38 1.36
N LEU A 107 3.16 5.28 1.05
CA LEU A 107 2.93 4.17 1.95
C LEU A 107 3.49 2.88 1.34
N LEU A 108 4.38 2.19 2.06
CA LEU A 108 4.63 0.78 1.79
C LEU A 108 3.42 0.00 2.29
N TYR A 109 2.89 -0.91 1.50
CA TYR A 109 1.82 -1.78 1.94
C TYR A 109 2.12 -3.25 1.66
N ALA A 110 1.52 -4.12 2.48
CA ALA A 110 1.45 -5.55 2.22
C ALA A 110 0.03 -6.07 2.48
N TYR A 111 -0.54 -6.79 1.51
CA TYR A 111 -1.68 -7.66 1.73
C TYR A 111 -1.16 -9.06 1.97
N VAL A 112 -1.47 -9.65 3.11
CA VAL A 112 -0.99 -10.98 3.48
C VAL A 112 -2.18 -11.84 3.89
N ALA A 113 -2.31 -13.03 3.29
CA ALA A 113 -3.28 -14.00 3.74
C ALA A 113 -3.01 -14.35 5.23
N PRO A 114 -4.04 -14.44 6.08
CA PRO A 114 -3.86 -14.90 7.46
C PRO A 114 -3.23 -16.30 7.43
N ALA A 115 -2.34 -16.57 8.38
CA ALA A 115 -1.83 -17.92 8.56
C ALA A 115 -3.02 -18.84 8.82
N GLY A 116 -3.12 -19.92 8.03
CA GLY A 116 -4.08 -21.00 8.23
C GLY A 116 -3.77 -21.82 9.47
#